data_AF-A0A0S8GJM7-F1
#
_entry.id   AF-A0A0S8GJM7-F1
#
_cell.length_a   1.000
_cell.length_b   1.000
_cell.length_c   1.000
_cell.angle_alpha   90.00
_cell.angle_beta   90.00
_cell.angle_gamma   90.00
#
_symmetry.space_group_name_H-M   'P 1'
#
loop_
_entity.id
_entity.type
_entity.pdbx_description
1 polymer ?
#
loop_
_entity_poly.entity_id
_entity_poly.type
_entity_poly.pdbx_seq_one_letter_code
_entity_poly.pdbx_strand_id
1 'polypeptide(L)'
;MLAHATGHRFCQVHDISLSGAMLEIGWGVLTHDVPVQLMIDLPNGAGAKAYSLPATVARVSRNGTAIKFMGLDSESHHALSSFLSSH
;
A
#
# COMPACT_ATOMS: atom_id res chain seq x y z
N MET A 1 5.15 23.85 -11.46
CA MET A 1 5.72 22.61 -12.03
C MET A 1 5.83 21.61 -10.90
N LEU A 2 4.81 20.76 -10.70
CA LEU A 2 4.79 19.76 -9.63
C LEU A 2 5.68 18.61 -10.07
N ALA A 3 6.93 18.64 -9.65
CA ALA A 3 7.86 17.53 -9.86
C ALA A 3 7.30 16.32 -9.09
N HIS A 4 6.81 15.31 -9.83
CA HIS A 4 6.72 13.95 -9.32
C HIS A 4 8.12 13.57 -8.83
N ALA A 5 8.32 13.60 -7.52
CA ALA A 5 9.52 13.06 -6.92
C ALA A 5 9.53 11.55 -7.19
N THR A 6 10.29 11.14 -8.18
CA THR A 6 10.73 9.76 -8.40
C THR A 6 11.55 9.35 -7.18
N GLY A 7 10.88 8.82 -6.16
CA GLY A 7 11.53 8.37 -4.94
C GLY A 7 10.61 7.46 -4.15
N HIS A 8 11.07 6.23 -3.89
CA HIS A 8 10.45 5.34 -2.93
C HIS A 8 10.44 6.04 -1.57
N ARG A 9 9.30 6.00 -0.87
CA ARG A 9 9.18 6.48 0.50
C ARG A 9 8.79 5.33 1.39
N PHE A 10 9.58 5.12 2.44
CA PHE A 10 9.18 4.25 3.53
C PHE A 10 8.07 4.96 4.33
N CYS A 11 7.02 4.22 4.64
CA CYS A 11 5.92 4.68 5.49
C CYS A 11 5.48 3.53 6.38
N GLN A 12 4.84 3.87 7.50
CA GLN A 12 4.21 2.88 8.36
C GLN A 12 2.80 2.59 7.84
N VAL A 13 2.46 1.32 7.81
CA VAL A 13 1.10 0.85 7.53
C VAL A 13 0.36 0.87 8.86
N HIS A 14 -0.67 1.70 8.95
CA HIS A 14 -1.52 1.78 10.14
C HIS A 14 -2.54 0.65 10.15
N ASP A 15 -3.14 0.37 8.99
CA ASP A 15 -4.14 -0.67 8.79
C ASP A 15 -4.05 -1.19 7.35
N ILE A 16 -4.36 -2.48 7.14
CA ILE A 16 -4.31 -3.13 5.84
C ILE A 16 -5.43 -4.16 5.70
N SER A 17 -6.01 -4.20 4.51
CA SER A 17 -7.10 -5.10 4.13
C SER A 17 -6.88 -5.62 2.70
N LEU A 18 -7.69 -6.57 2.25
CA LEU A 18 -7.65 -7.02 0.85
C LEU A 18 -8.02 -5.94 -0.18
N SER A 19 -8.71 -4.87 0.26
CA SER A 19 -9.17 -3.79 -0.62
C SER A 19 -8.23 -2.59 -0.66
N GLY A 20 -7.34 -2.46 0.32
CA GLY A 20 -6.51 -1.27 0.47
C GLY A 20 -5.82 -1.18 1.82
N ALA A 21 -5.13 -0.07 2.05
CA ALA A 21 -4.36 0.19 3.26
C ALA A 21 -4.44 1.65 3.69
N MET A 22 -4.27 1.89 4.99
CA MET A 22 -4.08 3.21 5.58
C MET A 22 -2.60 3.41 5.90
N LEU A 23 -2.00 4.43 5.30
CA LEU A 23 -0.56 4.71 5.40
C LEU A 23 -0.33 5.99 6.21
N GLU A 24 0.63 5.96 7.13
CA GLU A 24 1.11 7.14 7.85
C GLU A 24 2.11 7.91 6.97
N ILE A 25 1.57 8.61 5.98
CA ILE A 25 2.32 9.50 5.10
C ILE A 25 1.97 10.94 5.47
N GLY A 26 2.98 11.80 5.57
CA GLY A 26 2.82 13.22 5.88
C GLY A 26 1.80 13.92 4.97
N TRP A 27 1.04 14.83 5.58
CA TRP A 27 -0.02 15.56 4.89
C TRP A 27 0.54 16.38 3.70
N GLY A 28 -0.17 16.36 2.57
CA GLY A 28 0.21 17.09 1.35
C GLY A 28 1.26 16.41 0.47
N VAL A 29 1.70 15.19 0.81
CA VAL A 29 2.64 14.40 -0.02
C VAL A 29 1.96 13.76 -1.22
N LEU A 30 0.71 13.30 -1.02
CA LEU A 30 -0.11 12.68 -2.05
C LEU A 30 -1.43 13.44 -2.17
N THR A 31 -2.01 13.42 -3.36
CA THR A 31 -3.34 13.96 -3.65
C THR A 31 -4.30 12.82 -4.00
N HIS A 32 -5.60 13.08 -3.89
CA HIS A 32 -6.65 12.13 -4.28
C HIS A 32 -6.47 11.66 -5.74
N ASP A 33 -6.87 10.42 -6.02
CA ASP A 33 -6.80 9.73 -7.32
C ASP A 33 -5.40 9.57 -7.92
N VAL A 34 -4.34 9.82 -7.16
CA VAL A 34 -2.98 9.57 -7.63
C VAL A 34 -2.70 8.06 -7.62
N PRO A 35 -2.25 7.49 -8.75
CA PRO A 35 -1.78 6.11 -8.79
C PRO A 35 -0.46 5.98 -8.02
N VAL A 36 -0.36 4.95 -7.19
CA VAL A 36 0.81 4.64 -6.38
C VAL A 36 1.10 3.14 -6.43
N GLN A 37 2.33 2.76 -6.13
CA GLN A 37 2.70 1.36 -5.88
C GLN A 37 3.10 1.22 -4.42
N LEU A 38 2.44 0.32 -3.71
CA LEU A 38 2.86 -0.09 -2.37
C LEU A 38 3.76 -1.31 -2.51
N MET A 39 5.02 -1.19 -2.09
CA MET A 39 5.90 -2.35 -1.90
C MET A 39 5.80 -2.81 -0.45
N ILE A 40 5.46 -4.07 -0.24
CA ILE A 40 5.31 -4.67 1.09
C ILE A 40 5.97 -6.05 1.13
N ASP A 41 6.70 -6.32 2.21
CA ASP A 41 7.25 -7.65 2.48
C ASP A 41 6.22 -8.47 3.25
N LEU A 42 5.74 -9.55 2.64
CA LEU A 42 4.79 -10.47 3.27
C LEU A 42 5.48 -11.80 3.58
N PRO A 43 5.16 -12.44 4.72
CA PRO A 43 5.66 -13.77 5.01
C PRO A 43 5.11 -14.77 4.01
N ASN A 44 5.99 -15.64 3.53
CA ASN A 44 5.70 -16.81 2.71
C ASN A 44 6.38 -18.01 3.40
N GLY A 45 5.93 -19.24 3.17
CA GLY A 45 6.44 -20.44 3.87
C GLY A 45 7.96 -20.66 3.83
N ALA A 46 8.71 -19.90 3.03
CA ALA A 46 10.18 -19.91 2.94
C ALA A 46 10.88 -18.64 3.47
N GLY A 47 10.16 -17.65 4.04
CA GLY A 47 10.73 -16.38 4.52
C GLY A 47 9.79 -15.18 4.30
N ALA A 48 10.34 -14.01 3.98
CA ALA A 48 9.55 -12.86 3.52
C ALA A 48 9.80 -12.63 2.02
N LYS A 49 8.76 -12.27 1.29
CA LYS A 49 8.84 -11.90 -0.14
C LYS A 49 8.24 -10.52 -0.34
N ALA A 50 8.92 -9.69 -1.13
CA ALA A 50 8.42 -8.39 -1.53
C ALA A 50 7.32 -8.54 -2.59
N TYR A 51 6.19 -7.88 -2.37
CA TYR A 51 5.07 -7.76 -3.30
C TYR A 51 4.86 -6.30 -3.65
N SER A 52 4.58 -6.04 -4.94
CA SER A 52 4.21 -4.71 -5.43
C SER A 52 2.71 -4.66 -5.68
N LEU A 53 2.00 -3.91 -4.85
CA LEU A 53 0.55 -3.78 -4.88
C LEU A 53 0.18 -2.46 -5.58
N PRO A 54 -0.33 -2.49 -6.82
CA PRO A 54 -0.81 -1.28 -7.49
C PRO A 54 -2.01 -0.72 -6.73
N ALA A 55 -2.04 0.59 -6.54
CA ALA A 55 -3.09 1.25 -5.76
C ALA A 55 -3.38 2.67 -6.26
N THR A 56 -4.48 3.24 -5.79
CA THR A 56 -4.85 4.63 -6.00
C THR A 56 -5.17 5.28 -4.67
N VAL A 57 -4.78 6.55 -4.50
CA VAL A 57 -5.09 7.32 -3.29
C VAL A 57 -6.59 7.60 -3.22
N ALA A 58 -7.28 6.92 -2.32
CA ALA A 58 -8.72 7.08 -2.12
C ALA A 58 -9.06 8.27 -1.23
N ARG A 59 -8.20 8.60 -0.23
CA ARG A 59 -8.43 9.75 0.65
C ARG A 59 -7.14 10.20 1.31
N VAL A 60 -6.99 11.50 1.50
CA VAL A 60 -5.90 12.09 2.28
C VAL A 60 -6.50 12.82 3.47
N SER A 61 -5.98 12.57 4.66
CA SER A 61 -6.44 13.18 5.91
C SER A 61 -5.26 13.54 6.81
N ARG A 62 -5.51 14.26 7.90
CA ARG A 62 -4.47 14.55 8.90
C ARG A 62 -3.94 13.29 9.60
N ASN A 63 -4.71 12.20 9.58
CA ASN A 63 -4.37 10.95 10.23
C ASN A 63 -3.63 9.99 9.30
N GLY A 64 -3.38 10.39 8.04
CA GLY A 64 -2.71 9.57 7.04
C GLY A 64 -3.47 9.51 5.71
N THR A 65 -2.98 8.63 4.84
CA THR A 65 -3.43 8.48 3.46
C THR A 65 -4.01 7.08 3.25
N ALA A 66 -5.29 7.02 2.88
CA ALA A 66 -5.94 5.78 2.50
C ALA A 66 -5.69 5.51 1.02
N ILE A 67 -5.23 4.31 0.71
CA ILE A 67 -5.04 3.81 -0.65
C ILE A 67 -5.96 2.62 -0.90
N LYS A 68 -6.42 2.49 -2.14
CA LYS A 68 -7.25 1.38 -2.61
C LYS A 68 -6.45 0.56 -3.62
N PHE A 69 -6.38 -0.75 -3.44
CA PHE A 69 -5.68 -1.63 -4.37
C PHE A 69 -6.41 -1.75 -5.71
N MET A 70 -5.64 -1.80 -6.79
CA MET A 70 -6.11 -1.78 -8.17
C MET A 70 -5.77 -3.10 -8.85
N GLY A 71 -6.62 -4.11 -8.69
CA GLY A 71 -6.49 -5.39 -9.36
C GLY A 71 -5.23 -6.16 -8.94
N LEU A 72 -5.25 -6.72 -7.73
CA LEU A 72 -4.19 -7.60 -7.25
C LEU A 72 -4.16 -8.89 -8.10
N ASP A 73 -2.98 -9.34 -8.48
CA ASP A 73 -2.84 -10.67 -9.05
C ASP A 73 -3.11 -11.76 -8.00
N SER A 74 -3.36 -12.99 -8.47
CA SER A 74 -3.73 -14.11 -7.61
C SER A 74 -2.66 -14.42 -6.55
N GLU A 75 -1.38 -14.19 -6.85
CA GLU A 75 -0.29 -14.46 -5.92
C GLU A 75 -0.26 -13.43 -4.79
N SER A 76 -0.27 -12.14 -5.14
CA SER A 76 -0.35 -11.03 -4.19
C SER A 76 -1.61 -11.10 -3.33
N HIS A 77 -2.76 -11.43 -3.93
CA HIS A 77 -4.01 -11.59 -3.19
C HIS A 77 -3.93 -12.76 -2.19
N HIS A 78 -3.40 -13.90 -2.60
CA HIS A 78 -3.24 -15.07 -1.73
C HIS A 78 -2.27 -14.79 -0.57
N ALA A 79 -1.12 -14.15 -0.86
CA ALA A 79 -0.14 -13.78 0.16
C ALA A 79 -0.73 -12.81 1.18
N LEU A 80 -1.43 -11.77 0.71
CA LEU A 80 -2.06 -10.78 1.59
C LEU A 80 -3.20 -11.41 2.41
N SER A 81 -4.01 -12.27 1.80
CA SER A 81 -5.08 -12.98 2.52
C SER A 81 -4.53 -13.92 3.59
N SER A 82 -3.43 -14.60 3.30
CA SER A 82 -2.78 -15.51 4.26
C SER A 82 -2.18 -14.73 5.43
N PHE A 83 -1.55 -13.59 5.14
CA PHE A 83 -1.03 -12.67 6.14
C PHE A 83 -2.14 -12.17 7.07
N LEU A 84 -3.25 -11.67 6.51
CA LEU A 84 -4.39 -11.17 7.28
C LEU A 84 -5.13 -12.24 8.09
N SER A 85 -5.04 -13.52 7.69
CA SER A 85 -5.65 -14.63 8.44
C SER A 85 -4.76 -15.14 9.58
N SER A 86 -3.48 -14.75 9.60
CA SER A 86 -2.48 -15.23 10.56
C SER A 86 -2.19 -14.23 11.70
N HIS A 87 -2.89 -13.09 11.71
CA HIS A 87 -2.83 -12.03 12.74
C HIS A 87 -4.25 -11.63 13.13
#